data_AF-A0A518C639-F1
#
_entry.id   AF-A0A518C639-F1
#
_cell.length_a   1.000
_cell.length_b   1.000
_cell.length_c   1.000
_cell.angle_alpha   90.00
_cell.angle_beta   90.00
_cell.angle_gamma   90.00
#
_symmetry.space_group_name_H-M   'P 1'
#
loop_
_entity.id
_entity.type
_entity.pdbx_description
1 polymer ?
#
loop_
_entity_poly.entity_id
_entity_poly.type
_entity_poly.pdbx_seq_one_letter_code
_entity_poly.pdbx_strand_id
1 'polypeptide(L)'
;MYVRILLGISLSLTLSSLVNADKLIDFRRDVQPVLEVRCLECHGPDKAKNDFRVDDPEMMSYYVEPGDLESSTLWSDYLITDDPELKMPPANSTHHEGMTAAELATIKLWIEEGAEHDWSVPDTKTETEVVEAATPVSELSMPYKVWLFQGLFHPAMTHLPVGLLSISLVFLVLSKFAGSSFESAAFHCLWVGALGACVACVSGWSYATHEGYGMSFSFASDIDRHRWLGVILAIGSLALIPVAYKAVKSEEGSGKMKLGWFLGALLVAMCVSIVGFQGGELVYGEGHYEKEFDHLFLTDNTPAATDAKAVEVEEVVETESSE
;
A
#
# COMPACT_ATOMS: atom_id res chain seq x y z
N MET A 1 -52.54 17.25 0.21
CA MET A 1 -53.31 16.09 0.71
C MET A 1 -52.91 14.88 -0.13
N TYR A 2 -51.95 14.11 0.41
CA TYR A 2 -51.62 12.69 0.21
C TYR A 2 -51.53 12.02 -1.19
N VAL A 3 -50.54 11.10 -1.24
CA VAL A 3 -50.30 9.93 -2.12
C VAL A 3 -49.79 10.25 -3.54
N ARG A 4 -48.63 9.80 -4.04
CA ARG A 4 -47.98 8.48 -3.93
C ARG A 4 -46.45 8.55 -4.10
N ILE A 5 -45.75 8.02 -3.10
CA ILE A 5 -44.43 7.39 -3.19
C ILE A 5 -44.63 6.01 -3.83
N LEU A 6 -43.73 5.60 -4.75
CA LEU A 6 -43.25 4.22 -5.02
C LEU A 6 -42.83 4.06 -6.49
N LEU A 7 -41.52 3.98 -6.74
CA LEU A 7 -40.85 2.89 -7.49
C LEU A 7 -39.36 3.26 -7.66
N GLY A 8 -38.62 3.02 -6.58
CA GLY A 8 -37.22 2.59 -6.69
C GLY A 8 -37.19 1.06 -6.83
N ILE A 9 -36.01 0.54 -7.19
CA ILE A 9 -35.65 -0.87 -7.42
C ILE A 9 -35.86 -1.33 -8.87
N SER A 10 -34.81 -1.15 -9.68
CA SER A 10 -34.31 -2.20 -10.58
C SER A 10 -32.81 -2.00 -10.75
N LEU A 11 -32.09 -2.15 -9.64
CA LEU A 11 -30.68 -2.51 -9.60
C LEU A 11 -30.62 -4.05 -9.66
N SER A 12 -29.65 -4.56 -10.42
CA SER A 12 -28.99 -5.86 -10.28
C SER A 12 -29.06 -6.81 -11.49
N LEU A 13 -27.90 -7.42 -11.73
CA LEU A 13 -27.49 -8.43 -12.71
C LEU A 13 -27.24 -7.85 -14.11
N THR A 14 -26.00 -7.63 -14.55
CA THR A 14 -24.87 -8.58 -14.54
C THR A 14 -23.52 -7.86 -14.45
N LEU A 15 -22.81 -8.01 -13.34
CA LEU A 15 -21.36 -7.75 -13.27
C LEU A 15 -20.72 -8.97 -12.59
N SER A 16 -20.44 -9.98 -13.40
CA SER A 16 -19.63 -11.13 -12.98
C SER A 16 -18.86 -11.60 -14.20
N SER A 17 -17.69 -10.99 -14.38
CA SER A 17 -16.55 -11.56 -15.07
C SER A 17 -15.29 -10.85 -14.57
N LEU A 18 -14.60 -11.54 -13.65
CA LEU A 18 -13.17 -11.51 -13.34
C LEU A 18 -12.51 -10.13 -13.16
N VAL A 19 -12.56 -9.61 -11.93
CA VAL A 19 -11.40 -8.93 -11.34
C VAL A 19 -10.48 -10.06 -10.88
N ASN A 20 -9.47 -10.38 -11.69
CA ASN A 20 -8.30 -11.06 -11.17
C ASN A 20 -7.46 -9.94 -10.58
N ALA A 21 -7.37 -9.85 -9.26
CA ALA A 21 -6.43 -8.95 -8.61
C ALA A 21 -5.03 -9.44 -8.97
N ASP A 22 -4.34 -8.73 -9.85
CA ASP A 22 -2.94 -9.01 -10.14
C ASP A 22 -2.14 -8.78 -8.84
N LYS A 23 -1.46 -9.81 -8.36
CA LYS A 23 -0.59 -9.75 -7.18
C LYS A 23 0.57 -8.79 -7.45
N LEU A 24 0.92 -7.95 -6.47
CA LEU A 24 2.03 -6.99 -6.63
C LEU A 24 3.37 -7.71 -6.58
N ILE A 25 3.47 -8.76 -5.76
CA ILE A 25 4.66 -9.59 -5.59
C ILE A 25 4.49 -10.91 -6.35
N ASP A 26 5.43 -11.18 -7.27
CA ASP A 26 5.56 -12.47 -7.91
C ASP A 26 6.63 -13.30 -7.18
N PHE A 27 6.25 -14.51 -6.79
CA PHE A 27 7.11 -15.37 -5.99
C PHE A 27 8.44 -15.70 -6.68
N ARG A 28 8.43 -16.05 -7.98
CA ARG A 28 9.65 -16.43 -8.69
C ARG A 28 10.53 -15.22 -8.99
N ARG A 29 9.93 -14.08 -9.29
CA ARG A 29 10.62 -12.84 -9.63
C ARG A 29 11.23 -12.16 -8.39
N ASP A 30 10.46 -12.09 -7.30
CA ASP A 30 10.79 -11.22 -6.18
C ASP A 30 11.19 -11.99 -4.93
N VAL A 31 10.48 -13.07 -4.58
CA VAL A 31 10.64 -13.78 -3.30
C VAL A 31 11.75 -14.83 -3.38
N GLN A 32 11.73 -15.64 -4.42
CA GLN A 32 12.68 -16.73 -4.62
C GLN A 32 14.14 -16.24 -4.59
N PRO A 33 14.55 -15.15 -5.27
CA PRO A 33 15.92 -14.67 -5.19
C PRO A 33 16.35 -14.27 -3.77
N VAL A 34 15.43 -13.73 -2.96
CA VAL A 34 15.69 -13.38 -1.57
C VAL A 34 15.93 -14.64 -0.73
N LEU A 35 15.07 -15.67 -0.89
CA LEU A 35 15.22 -16.95 -0.19
C LEU A 35 16.49 -17.70 -0.61
N GLU A 36 16.83 -17.66 -1.91
CA GLU A 36 18.06 -18.28 -2.44
C GLU A 36 19.31 -17.66 -1.83
N VAL A 37 19.36 -16.33 -1.74
CA VAL A 37 20.51 -15.62 -1.20
C VAL A 37 20.56 -15.70 0.32
N ARG A 38 19.42 -15.56 1.02
CA ARG A 38 19.41 -15.38 2.49
C ARG A 38 19.19 -16.66 3.28
N CYS A 39 18.58 -17.68 2.68
CA CYS A 39 18.09 -18.83 3.42
C CYS A 39 18.70 -20.16 2.97
N LEU A 40 18.84 -20.40 1.65
CA LEU A 40 19.19 -21.73 1.13
C LEU A 40 20.60 -22.21 1.47
N GLU A 41 21.54 -21.33 1.84
CA GLU A 41 22.87 -21.77 2.30
C GLU A 41 22.78 -22.67 3.55
N CYS A 42 21.81 -22.40 4.43
CA CYS A 42 21.63 -23.12 5.69
C CYS A 42 20.30 -23.89 5.80
N HIS A 43 19.33 -23.60 4.94
CA HIS A 43 18.00 -24.21 4.90
C HIS A 43 17.64 -24.69 3.48
N GLY A 44 18.62 -25.20 2.76
CA GLY A 44 18.47 -25.76 1.41
C GLY A 44 18.56 -27.28 1.38
N PRO A 45 18.50 -27.90 0.19
CA PRO A 45 18.47 -29.37 0.05
C PRO A 45 19.78 -30.04 0.51
N ASP A 46 20.92 -29.36 0.35
CA ASP A 46 22.23 -29.86 0.77
C ASP A 46 22.48 -29.69 2.27
N LYS A 47 21.74 -28.79 2.93
CA LYS A 47 21.92 -28.43 4.33
C LYS A 47 20.62 -27.88 4.91
N ALA A 48 19.98 -28.66 5.76
CA ALA A 48 18.76 -28.32 6.48
C ALA A 48 19.06 -28.12 7.97
N LYS A 49 19.49 -26.92 8.35
CA LYS A 49 19.77 -26.61 9.76
C LYS A 49 18.46 -26.71 10.56
N ASN A 50 18.51 -27.38 11.71
CA ASN A 50 17.33 -27.71 12.53
C ASN A 50 16.24 -28.47 11.75
N ASP A 51 16.65 -29.27 10.76
CA ASP A 51 15.76 -30.02 9.86
C ASP A 51 14.76 -29.15 9.08
N PHE A 52 14.97 -27.82 9.05
CA PHE A 52 14.11 -26.89 8.33
C PHE A 52 14.63 -26.63 6.91
N ARG A 53 13.76 -26.78 5.91
CA ARG A 53 14.01 -26.52 4.50
C ARG A 53 13.05 -25.47 3.96
N VAL A 54 13.61 -24.43 3.35
CA VAL A 54 12.85 -23.32 2.74
C VAL A 54 12.34 -23.68 1.34
N ASP A 55 13.04 -24.56 0.64
CA ASP A 55 12.65 -25.06 -0.69
C ASP A 55 11.59 -26.17 -0.64
N ASP A 56 11.08 -26.49 0.55
CA ASP A 56 10.02 -27.47 0.78
C ASP A 56 8.72 -26.74 1.16
N PRO A 57 7.71 -26.72 0.28
CA PRO A 57 6.47 -25.99 0.52
C PRO A 57 5.70 -26.43 1.77
N GLU A 58 5.72 -27.72 2.08
CA GLU A 58 5.02 -28.27 3.24
C GLU A 58 5.69 -27.78 4.51
N MET A 59 7.03 -27.83 4.56
CA MET A 59 7.80 -27.28 5.67
C MET A 59 7.60 -25.77 5.81
N MET A 60 7.57 -25.05 4.70
CA MET A 60 7.44 -23.59 4.71
C MET A 60 6.07 -23.14 5.23
N SER A 61 5.01 -23.92 4.94
CA SER A 61 3.65 -23.64 5.42
C SER A 61 3.49 -23.68 6.94
N TYR A 62 4.38 -24.34 7.68
CA TYR A 62 4.35 -24.31 9.15
C TYR A 62 4.83 -22.99 9.76
N TYR A 63 5.55 -22.16 8.99
CA TYR A 63 6.14 -20.91 9.47
C TYR A 63 5.56 -19.68 8.79
N VAL A 64 4.83 -19.86 7.69
CA VAL A 64 4.19 -18.79 6.94
C VAL A 64 2.71 -19.07 6.87
N GLU A 65 1.93 -18.18 7.48
CA GLU A 65 0.48 -18.15 7.40
C GLU A 65 0.05 -17.20 6.26
N PRO A 66 -0.52 -17.73 5.17
CA PRO A 66 -0.93 -16.92 4.03
C PRO A 66 -1.89 -15.78 4.41
N GLY A 67 -1.49 -14.54 4.14
CA GLY A 67 -2.31 -13.34 4.39
C GLY A 67 -2.27 -12.85 5.83
N ASP A 68 -1.57 -13.54 6.73
CA ASP A 68 -1.43 -13.15 8.14
C ASP A 68 0.06 -13.06 8.52
N LEU A 69 0.54 -11.83 8.55
CA LEU A 69 1.93 -11.52 8.88
C LEU A 69 2.26 -11.75 10.37
N GLU A 70 1.29 -11.53 11.26
CA GLU A 70 1.49 -11.64 12.71
C GLU A 70 1.50 -13.10 13.15
N SER A 71 0.68 -13.95 12.52
CA SER A 71 0.68 -15.40 12.74
C SER A 71 1.82 -16.12 12.01
N SER A 72 2.48 -15.46 11.06
CA SER A 72 3.64 -15.99 10.35
C SER A 72 4.89 -15.95 11.23
N THR A 73 5.20 -17.05 11.90
CA THR A 73 6.38 -17.16 12.77
C THR A 73 7.70 -16.90 12.04
N LEU A 74 7.79 -17.20 10.73
CA LEU A 74 8.92 -16.79 9.89
C LEU A 74 9.20 -15.30 10.06
N TRP A 75 8.15 -14.47 9.99
CA TRP A 75 8.25 -13.04 10.14
C TRP A 75 8.49 -12.64 11.60
N SER A 76 7.55 -12.96 12.49
CA SER A 76 7.53 -12.46 13.87
C SER A 76 8.72 -12.93 14.71
N ASP A 77 9.09 -14.20 14.59
CA ASP A 77 10.01 -14.84 15.53
C ASP A 77 11.45 -14.87 15.00
N TYR A 78 11.65 -14.78 13.68
CA TYR A 78 12.96 -14.94 13.06
C TYR A 78 13.45 -13.71 12.28
N LEU A 79 12.59 -13.00 11.51
CA LEU A 79 13.04 -11.90 10.65
C LEU A 79 13.10 -10.54 11.36
N ILE A 80 12.06 -10.20 12.12
CA ILE A 80 11.96 -8.88 12.79
C ILE A 80 12.31 -8.90 14.28
N THR A 81 12.67 -10.06 14.84
CA THR A 81 13.05 -10.18 16.25
C THR A 81 14.33 -9.41 16.60
N ASP A 82 14.39 -8.93 17.84
CA ASP A 82 15.59 -8.35 18.45
C ASP A 82 16.46 -9.38 19.19
N ASP A 83 15.97 -10.62 19.34
CA ASP A 83 16.73 -11.70 19.99
C ASP A 83 17.82 -12.23 19.04
N PRO A 84 19.11 -12.04 19.37
CA PRO A 84 20.21 -12.47 18.50
C PRO A 84 20.34 -13.99 18.34
N GLU A 85 19.73 -14.80 19.22
CA GLU A 85 19.75 -16.27 19.10
C GLU A 85 18.69 -16.78 18.12
N LEU A 86 17.57 -16.06 17.98
CA LEU A 86 16.47 -16.40 17.08
C LEU A 86 16.59 -15.69 15.73
N LYS A 87 17.23 -14.52 15.68
CA LYS A 87 17.31 -13.71 14.47
C LYS A 87 17.96 -14.46 13.30
N MET A 88 17.27 -14.47 12.17
CA MET A 88 17.76 -15.01 10.91
C MET A 88 17.95 -13.89 9.89
N PRO A 89 19.05 -13.88 9.11
CA PRO A 89 20.23 -14.74 9.23
C PRO A 89 21.00 -14.52 10.55
N PRO A 90 21.67 -15.56 11.09
CA PRO A 90 22.37 -15.44 12.36
C PRO A 90 23.64 -14.61 12.20
N ALA A 91 24.06 -13.92 13.28
CA ALA A 91 25.22 -13.02 13.27
C ALA A 91 26.56 -13.71 12.96
N ASN A 92 26.62 -15.04 13.00
CA ASN A 92 27.79 -15.83 12.65
C ASN A 92 27.72 -16.46 11.24
N SER A 93 26.74 -16.05 10.42
CA SER A 93 26.62 -16.48 9.02
C SER A 93 27.39 -15.57 8.05
N THR A 94 27.51 -16.02 6.82
CA THR A 94 27.91 -15.23 5.64
C THR A 94 27.04 -13.99 5.43
N HIS A 95 25.80 -13.98 5.96
CA HIS A 95 24.81 -12.90 5.89
C HIS A 95 24.57 -12.19 7.23
N HIS A 96 25.60 -12.11 8.08
CA HIS A 96 25.57 -11.47 9.40
C HIS A 96 25.07 -10.02 9.43
N GLU A 97 25.11 -9.30 8.31
CA GLU A 97 24.50 -7.98 8.15
C GLU A 97 22.96 -7.99 8.18
N GLY A 98 22.35 -9.17 8.10
CA GLY A 98 20.91 -9.36 8.07
C GLY A 98 20.31 -9.08 6.70
N MET A 99 18.97 -9.09 6.65
CA MET A 99 18.24 -8.70 5.46
C MET A 99 18.13 -7.17 5.37
N THR A 100 18.22 -6.64 4.16
CA THR A 100 17.95 -5.23 3.89
C THR A 100 16.47 -4.92 4.07
N ALA A 101 16.14 -3.64 4.27
CA ALA A 101 14.74 -3.21 4.40
C ALA A 101 13.90 -3.57 3.16
N ALA A 102 14.49 -3.58 1.96
CA ALA A 102 13.81 -3.98 0.73
C ALA A 102 13.50 -5.48 0.71
N GLU A 103 14.47 -6.33 1.07
CA GLU A 103 14.26 -7.78 1.15
C GLU A 103 13.20 -8.16 2.21
N LEU A 104 13.22 -7.48 3.37
CA LEU A 104 12.18 -7.65 4.38
C LEU A 104 10.81 -7.19 3.87
N ALA A 105 10.73 -6.06 3.17
CA ALA A 105 9.48 -5.59 2.57
C ALA A 105 8.94 -6.58 1.52
N THR A 106 9.81 -7.20 0.73
CA THR A 106 9.41 -8.24 -0.24
C THR A 106 8.80 -9.46 0.45
N ILE A 107 9.44 -10.01 1.50
CA ILE A 107 8.89 -11.14 2.25
C ILE A 107 7.58 -10.77 2.94
N LYS A 108 7.52 -9.57 3.54
CA LYS A 108 6.30 -9.04 4.17
C LYS A 108 5.13 -9.01 3.20
N LEU A 109 5.31 -8.31 2.07
CA LEU A 109 4.25 -8.15 1.07
C LEU A 109 3.83 -9.50 0.48
N TRP A 110 4.78 -10.40 0.23
CA TRP A 110 4.48 -11.75 -0.20
C TRP A 110 3.57 -12.51 0.77
N ILE A 111 3.86 -12.45 2.08
CA ILE A 111 3.04 -13.07 3.12
C ILE A 111 1.65 -12.42 3.13
N GLU A 112 1.58 -11.08 3.14
CA GLU A 112 0.33 -10.32 3.13
C GLU A 112 -0.54 -10.60 1.88
N GLU A 113 0.07 -10.93 0.73
CA GLU A 113 -0.63 -11.30 -0.52
C GLU A 113 -1.01 -12.78 -0.63
N GLY A 114 -0.90 -13.52 0.48
CA GLY A 114 -1.33 -14.92 0.56
C GLY A 114 -0.22 -15.92 0.25
N ALA A 115 1.05 -15.53 0.39
CA ALA A 115 2.21 -16.40 0.40
C ALA A 115 2.23 -17.48 -0.72
N GLU A 116 1.80 -17.12 -1.94
CA GLU A 116 1.77 -18.06 -3.04
C GLU A 116 3.19 -18.52 -3.37
N HIS A 117 3.38 -19.84 -3.49
CA HIS A 117 4.66 -20.45 -3.80
C HIS A 117 4.50 -21.27 -5.09
N ASP A 118 5.12 -20.81 -6.18
CA ASP A 118 5.21 -21.60 -7.42
C ASP A 118 6.65 -22.09 -7.62
N TRP A 119 6.99 -23.17 -6.90
CA TRP A 119 8.27 -23.88 -7.06
C TRP A 119 8.26 -24.83 -8.28
N SER A 120 7.19 -24.83 -9.10
CA SER A 120 7.07 -25.69 -10.27
C SER A 120 8.00 -25.23 -11.40
N VAL A 121 8.73 -26.18 -12.00
CA VAL A 121 9.42 -25.96 -13.27
C VAL A 121 8.35 -25.78 -14.36
N PRO A 122 8.34 -24.70 -15.16
CA PRO A 122 7.25 -24.46 -16.11
C PRO A 122 7.22 -25.56 -17.17
N ASP A 123 6.07 -26.23 -17.29
CA ASP A 123 5.78 -27.03 -18.47
C ASP A 123 5.59 -26.05 -19.64
N THR A 124 6.45 -26.22 -20.64
CA THR A 124 6.62 -25.31 -21.78
C THR A 124 5.28 -25.03 -22.47
N LYS A 125 4.74 -23.80 -22.37
CA LYS A 125 3.95 -23.04 -23.38
C LYS A 125 3.10 -21.94 -22.73
N THR A 126 3.75 -20.87 -22.28
CA THR A 126 3.13 -19.55 -22.33
C THR A 126 4.18 -18.60 -22.89
N GLU A 127 3.78 -17.89 -23.94
CA GLU A 127 4.60 -17.03 -24.77
C GLU A 127 5.46 -16.12 -23.90
N THR A 128 6.77 -16.25 -24.09
CA THR A 128 7.81 -15.47 -23.42
C THR A 128 7.65 -14.02 -23.84
N GLU A 129 6.89 -13.22 -23.09
CA GLU A 129 7.16 -11.79 -23.06
C GLU A 129 8.44 -11.65 -22.24
N VAL A 130 9.55 -11.49 -22.98
CA VAL A 130 10.87 -11.26 -22.43
C VAL A 130 10.81 -9.96 -21.62
N VAL A 131 10.58 -10.05 -20.32
CA VAL A 131 10.82 -8.93 -19.40
C VAL A 131 12.34 -8.77 -19.34
N GLU A 132 12.79 -7.77 -20.08
CA GLU A 132 14.14 -7.22 -20.05
C GLU A 132 14.63 -7.14 -18.61
N ALA A 133 15.71 -7.87 -18.30
CA ALA A 133 16.34 -7.87 -16.99
C ALA A 133 16.52 -6.42 -16.52
N ALA A 134 15.97 -6.11 -15.33
CA ALA A 134 16.16 -4.80 -14.71
C ALA A 134 17.66 -4.48 -14.70
N THR A 135 18.02 -3.35 -15.29
CA THR A 135 19.43 -2.95 -15.42
C THR A 135 20.06 -2.91 -14.02
N PRO A 136 21.20 -3.59 -13.80
CA PRO A 136 21.82 -3.61 -12.48
C PRO A 136 22.11 -2.18 -12.02
N VAL A 137 21.89 -1.89 -10.74
CA VAL A 137 21.98 -0.52 -10.16
C VAL A 137 23.33 0.15 -10.45
N SER A 138 24.39 -0.63 -10.66
CA SER A 138 25.71 -0.16 -11.11
C SER A 138 25.69 0.54 -12.47
N GLU A 139 24.77 0.17 -13.36
CA GLU A 139 24.64 0.68 -14.73
C GLU A 139 23.67 1.87 -14.85
N LEU A 140 22.90 2.17 -13.80
CA LEU A 140 21.99 3.33 -13.79
C LEU A 140 22.78 4.66 -13.75
N SER A 141 22.35 5.60 -14.59
CA SER A 141 22.94 6.95 -14.61
C SER A 141 22.71 7.70 -13.28
N MET A 142 23.63 8.57 -12.90
CA MET A 142 23.51 9.36 -11.66
C MET A 142 22.19 10.18 -11.60
N PRO A 143 21.74 10.84 -12.68
CA PRO A 143 20.45 11.53 -12.67
C PRO A 143 19.26 10.59 -12.40
N TYR A 144 19.30 9.37 -12.92
CA TYR A 144 18.24 8.39 -12.69
C TYR A 144 18.25 7.86 -11.25
N LYS A 145 19.42 7.66 -10.66
CA LYS A 145 19.55 7.33 -9.22
C LYS A 145 18.97 8.42 -8.33
N VAL A 146 19.26 9.69 -8.63
CA VAL A 146 18.68 10.84 -7.94
C VAL A 146 17.17 10.88 -8.14
N TRP A 147 16.69 10.63 -9.36
CA TRP A 147 15.26 10.55 -9.67
C TRP A 147 14.57 9.51 -8.81
N LEU A 148 15.09 8.29 -8.71
CA LEU A 148 14.51 7.23 -7.87
C LEU A 148 14.59 7.55 -6.38
N PHE A 149 15.74 8.04 -5.91
CA PHE A 149 15.97 8.34 -4.49
C PHE A 149 15.01 9.39 -3.94
N GLN A 150 14.71 10.45 -4.70
CA GLN A 150 13.75 11.46 -4.22
C GLN A 150 12.33 10.92 -4.06
N GLY A 151 11.97 9.83 -4.75
CA GLY A 151 10.66 9.21 -4.69
C GLY A 151 10.34 8.67 -3.30
N LEU A 152 11.36 8.21 -2.57
CA LEU A 152 11.24 7.71 -1.19
C LEU A 152 10.65 8.76 -0.22
N PHE A 153 10.78 10.04 -0.55
CA PHE A 153 10.21 11.11 0.26
C PHE A 153 8.73 11.39 -0.04
N HIS A 154 8.11 10.69 -1.00
CA HIS A 154 6.72 10.93 -1.38
C HIS A 154 5.76 10.89 -0.17
N PRO A 155 5.74 9.85 0.68
CA PRO A 155 4.85 9.83 1.85
C PRO A 155 5.05 11.04 2.78
N ALA A 156 6.30 11.44 3.04
CA ALA A 156 6.58 12.62 3.86
C ALA A 156 6.14 13.94 3.19
N MET A 157 6.32 14.05 1.87
CA MET A 157 5.95 15.22 1.08
C MET A 157 4.45 15.39 0.91
N THR A 158 3.63 14.33 1.04
CA THR A 158 2.16 14.44 0.94
C THR A 158 1.53 15.12 2.17
N HIS A 159 2.13 15.03 3.36
CA HIS A 159 1.54 15.62 4.56
C HIS A 159 1.41 17.15 4.50
N LEU A 160 2.36 17.82 3.84
CA LEU A 160 2.35 19.27 3.70
C LEU A 160 1.13 19.79 2.89
N PRO A 161 0.89 19.37 1.64
CA PRO A 161 -0.29 19.78 0.89
C PRO A 161 -1.59 19.31 1.53
N VAL A 162 -1.64 18.07 2.07
CA VAL A 162 -2.85 17.54 2.73
C VAL A 162 -3.30 18.44 3.87
N GLY A 163 -2.37 18.81 4.77
CA GLY A 163 -2.67 19.68 5.90
C GLY A 163 -3.02 21.10 5.46
N LEU A 164 -2.20 21.73 4.63
CA LEU A 164 -2.37 23.14 4.27
C LEU A 164 -3.61 23.41 3.41
N LEU A 165 -3.93 22.52 2.46
CA LEU A 165 -5.13 22.68 1.63
C LEU A 165 -6.41 22.46 2.45
N SER A 166 -6.40 21.51 3.39
CA SER A 166 -7.51 21.29 4.32
C SER A 166 -7.70 22.47 5.29
N ILE A 167 -6.61 22.97 5.88
CA ILE A 167 -6.63 24.12 6.80
C ILE A 167 -7.06 25.41 6.08
N SER A 168 -6.75 25.57 4.79
CA SER A 168 -7.25 26.70 4.00
C SER A 168 -8.78 26.79 4.02
N LEU A 169 -9.47 25.66 3.83
CA LEU A 169 -10.93 25.61 3.96
C LEU A 169 -11.39 25.91 5.39
N VAL A 170 -10.72 25.35 6.40
CA VAL A 170 -11.05 25.62 7.82
C VAL A 170 -10.99 27.12 8.13
N PHE A 171 -9.96 27.83 7.68
CA PHE A 171 -9.86 29.28 7.88
C PHE A 171 -10.96 30.05 7.15
N LEU A 172 -11.38 29.63 5.95
CA LEU A 172 -12.50 30.24 5.25
C LEU A 172 -13.83 30.04 5.99
N VAL A 173 -14.05 28.84 6.53
CA VAL A 173 -15.20 28.51 7.36
C VAL A 173 -15.17 29.38 8.63
N LEU A 174 -14.05 29.44 9.34
CA LEU A 174 -13.89 30.26 10.54
C LEU A 174 -14.10 31.75 10.27
N SER A 175 -13.62 32.27 9.13
CA SER A 175 -13.84 33.67 8.77
C SER A 175 -15.35 34.00 8.65
N LYS A 176 -16.16 33.04 8.18
CA LYS A 176 -17.61 33.20 8.08
C LYS A 176 -18.35 33.10 9.42
N PHE A 177 -17.86 32.29 10.35
CA PHE A 177 -18.51 32.05 11.65
C PHE A 177 -18.02 32.96 12.78
N ALA A 178 -16.73 33.27 12.84
CA ALA A 178 -16.11 33.99 13.96
C ALA A 178 -16.16 35.52 13.81
N GLY A 179 -16.57 36.04 12.64
CA GLY A 179 -16.63 37.49 12.38
C GLY A 179 -15.26 38.18 12.25
N SER A 180 -14.16 37.44 12.40
CA SER A 180 -12.78 37.90 12.18
C SER A 180 -12.25 37.45 10.82
N SER A 181 -11.44 38.29 10.17
CA SER A 181 -10.89 37.97 8.85
C SER A 181 -9.70 37.02 8.93
N PHE A 182 -9.91 35.76 8.55
CA PHE A 182 -8.86 34.75 8.35
C PHE A 182 -8.51 34.51 6.87
N GLU A 183 -9.07 35.30 5.94
CA GLU A 183 -8.85 35.13 4.50
C GLU A 183 -7.37 35.23 4.11
N SER A 184 -6.60 36.11 4.75
CA SER A 184 -5.15 36.19 4.49
C SER A 184 -4.45 34.87 4.86
N ALA A 185 -4.76 34.29 6.02
CA ALA A 185 -4.19 33.01 6.44
C ALA A 185 -4.61 31.88 5.48
N ALA A 186 -5.90 31.80 5.14
CA ALA A 186 -6.41 30.82 4.18
C ALA A 186 -5.71 30.89 2.82
N PHE A 187 -5.43 32.09 2.32
CA PHE A 187 -4.70 32.31 1.07
C PHE A 187 -3.26 31.80 1.14
N HIS A 188 -2.55 32.06 2.24
CA HIS A 188 -1.17 31.57 2.39
C HIS A 188 -1.10 30.06 2.51
N CYS A 189 -2.05 29.44 3.24
CA CYS A 189 -2.18 27.98 3.25
C CYS A 189 -2.44 27.41 1.85
N LEU A 190 -3.29 28.06 1.04
CA LEU A 190 -3.61 27.60 -0.30
C LEU A 190 -2.40 27.56 -1.22
N TRP A 191 -1.66 28.68 -1.38
CA TRP A 191 -0.58 28.72 -2.36
C TRP A 191 0.64 27.89 -1.92
N VAL A 192 0.96 27.85 -0.61
CA VAL A 192 2.02 26.98 -0.09
C VAL A 192 1.62 25.51 -0.24
N GLY A 193 0.37 25.18 0.08
CA GLY A 193 -0.18 23.84 -0.12
C GLY A 193 -0.17 23.41 -1.59
N ALA A 194 -0.52 24.30 -2.53
CA ALA A 194 -0.48 24.02 -3.96
C ALA A 194 0.95 23.74 -4.47
N LEU A 195 1.95 24.49 -4.00
CA LEU A 195 3.36 24.19 -4.31
C LEU A 195 3.79 22.84 -3.72
N GLY A 196 3.39 22.55 -2.49
CA GLY A 196 3.60 21.24 -1.86
C GLY A 196 2.97 20.10 -2.66
N ALA A 197 1.77 20.31 -3.22
CA ALA A 197 1.07 19.31 -4.03
C ALA A 197 1.82 19.02 -5.33
N CYS A 198 2.41 20.03 -5.98
CA CYS A 198 3.27 19.83 -7.14
C CYS A 198 4.51 18.99 -6.81
N VAL A 199 5.17 19.29 -5.68
CA VAL A 199 6.35 18.53 -5.21
C VAL A 199 5.97 17.09 -4.90
N ALA A 200 4.85 16.88 -4.19
CA ALA A 200 4.32 15.56 -3.88
C ALA A 200 3.94 14.77 -5.15
N CYS A 201 3.40 15.43 -6.18
CA CYS A 201 3.16 14.77 -7.46
C CYS A 201 4.47 14.32 -8.10
N VAL A 202 5.47 15.20 -8.22
CA VAL A 202 6.76 14.84 -8.84
C VAL A 202 7.43 13.68 -8.10
N SER A 203 7.48 13.72 -6.77
CA SER A 203 8.03 12.62 -5.98
C SER A 203 7.18 11.35 -6.08
N GLY A 204 5.86 11.46 -6.22
CA GLY A 204 4.97 10.30 -6.38
C GLY A 204 5.14 9.59 -7.72
N TRP A 205 5.33 10.33 -8.81
CA TRP A 205 5.67 9.75 -10.12
C TRP A 205 7.02 9.03 -10.10
N SER A 206 7.99 9.60 -9.39
CA SER A 206 9.28 8.97 -9.11
C SER A 206 9.13 7.70 -8.24
N TYR A 207 8.36 7.77 -7.16
CA TYR A 207 8.13 6.65 -6.24
C TYR A 207 7.49 5.46 -6.96
N ALA A 208 6.46 5.71 -7.76
CA ALA A 208 5.84 4.65 -8.56
C ALA A 208 6.80 4.05 -9.62
N THR A 209 7.81 4.79 -10.08
CA THR A 209 8.87 4.23 -10.93
C THR A 209 9.82 3.32 -10.12
N HIS A 210 10.10 3.70 -8.87
CA HIS A 210 10.89 2.89 -7.93
C HIS A 210 10.20 1.56 -7.61
N GLU A 211 8.89 1.57 -7.40
CA GLU A 211 8.06 0.38 -7.13
C GLU A 211 7.76 -0.46 -8.40
N GLY A 212 8.37 -0.15 -9.55
CA GLY A 212 8.24 -0.98 -10.76
C GLY A 212 7.03 -0.71 -11.66
N TYR A 213 6.14 0.22 -11.30
CA TYR A 213 4.95 0.57 -12.11
C TYR A 213 5.25 1.38 -13.38
N GLY A 214 6.52 1.73 -13.61
CA GLY A 214 6.98 2.48 -14.78
C GLY A 214 6.28 3.84 -14.95
N MET A 215 6.43 4.43 -16.14
CA MET A 215 5.82 5.70 -16.53
C MET A 215 4.55 5.49 -17.37
N SER A 216 3.55 4.81 -16.79
CA SER A 216 2.23 4.64 -17.39
C SER A 216 1.42 5.95 -17.37
N PHE A 217 0.69 6.21 -18.46
CA PHE A 217 -0.28 7.30 -18.57
C PHE A 217 -1.73 6.79 -18.69
N SER A 218 -1.96 5.53 -18.32
CA SER A 218 -3.30 4.92 -18.32
C SER A 218 -4.16 5.45 -17.17
N PHE A 219 -5.43 5.05 -17.13
CA PHE A 219 -6.39 5.26 -16.03
C PHE A 219 -6.96 3.91 -15.54
N ALA A 220 -6.33 2.80 -15.92
CA ALA A 220 -6.88 1.47 -15.73
C ALA A 220 -6.59 0.90 -14.34
N SER A 221 -5.39 1.15 -13.82
CA SER A 221 -4.95 0.61 -12.53
C SER A 221 -5.26 1.53 -11.36
N ASP A 222 -5.27 0.97 -10.16
CA ASP A 222 -5.53 1.69 -8.91
C ASP A 222 -4.48 2.79 -8.67
N ILE A 223 -3.21 2.49 -8.96
CA ILE A 223 -2.11 3.45 -8.92
C ILE A 223 -2.25 4.56 -9.96
N ASP A 224 -2.76 4.26 -11.16
CA ASP A 224 -3.00 5.26 -12.20
C ASP A 224 -4.09 6.25 -11.77
N ARG A 225 -5.19 5.74 -11.16
CA ARG A 225 -6.25 6.61 -10.63
C ARG A 225 -5.69 7.56 -9.56
N HIS A 226 -4.88 7.04 -8.64
CA HIS A 226 -4.24 7.84 -7.60
C HIS A 226 -3.31 8.92 -8.18
N ARG A 227 -2.44 8.55 -9.14
CA ARG A 227 -1.53 9.47 -9.84
C ARG A 227 -2.29 10.64 -10.47
N TRP A 228 -3.34 10.34 -11.23
CA TRP A 228 -4.10 11.37 -11.94
C TRP A 228 -4.92 12.24 -11.01
N LEU A 229 -5.51 11.68 -9.94
CA LEU A 229 -6.21 12.48 -8.95
C LEU A 229 -5.25 13.42 -8.20
N GLY A 230 -4.02 12.99 -7.92
CA GLY A 230 -2.96 13.87 -7.41
C GLY A 230 -2.64 15.02 -8.36
N VAL A 231 -2.48 14.75 -9.66
CA VAL A 231 -2.22 15.78 -10.69
C VAL A 231 -3.40 16.76 -10.81
N ILE A 232 -4.64 16.26 -10.82
CA ILE A 232 -5.86 17.09 -10.84
C ILE A 232 -5.92 17.99 -9.61
N LEU A 233 -5.59 17.46 -8.43
CA LEU A 233 -5.53 18.24 -7.19
C LEU A 233 -4.47 19.35 -7.25
N ALA A 234 -3.27 19.06 -7.76
CA ALA A 234 -2.20 20.05 -7.91
C ALA A 234 -2.60 21.16 -8.90
N ILE A 235 -3.14 20.81 -10.06
CA ILE A 235 -3.60 21.78 -11.07
C ILE A 235 -4.78 22.61 -10.54
N GLY A 236 -5.75 21.95 -9.90
CA GLY A 236 -6.94 22.60 -9.35
C GLY A 236 -6.60 23.60 -8.24
N SER A 237 -5.69 23.24 -7.34
CA SER A 237 -5.22 24.12 -6.28
C SER A 237 -4.41 25.31 -6.81
N LEU A 238 -3.56 25.12 -7.83
CA LEU A 238 -2.87 26.22 -8.52
C LEU A 238 -3.84 27.17 -9.23
N ALA A 239 -4.83 26.62 -9.94
CA ALA A 239 -5.85 27.39 -10.66
C ALA A 239 -6.73 28.23 -9.73
N LEU A 240 -6.86 27.83 -8.46
CA LEU A 240 -7.63 28.55 -7.44
C LEU A 240 -6.89 29.79 -6.90
N ILE A 241 -5.55 29.84 -6.96
CA ILE A 241 -4.73 30.95 -6.46
C ILE A 241 -5.15 32.32 -7.01
N PRO A 242 -5.32 32.54 -8.34
CA PRO A 242 -5.71 33.86 -8.85
C PRO A 242 -7.11 34.29 -8.41
N VAL A 243 -8.03 33.34 -8.21
CA VAL A 243 -9.38 33.61 -7.68
C VAL A 243 -9.28 34.05 -6.22
N ALA A 244 -8.51 33.30 -5.41
CA ALA A 244 -8.25 33.60 -4.01
C ALA A 244 -7.56 34.97 -3.82
N TYR A 245 -6.51 35.25 -4.60
CA TYR A 245 -5.79 36.52 -4.57
C TYR A 245 -6.72 37.72 -4.81
N LYS A 246 -7.57 37.64 -5.85
CA LYS A 246 -8.54 38.70 -6.15
C LYS A 246 -9.64 38.79 -5.08
N ALA A 247 -10.05 37.67 -4.49
CA ALA A 247 -11.04 37.66 -3.41
C ALA A 247 -10.53 38.30 -2.12
N VAL A 248 -9.26 38.10 -1.77
CA VAL A 248 -8.60 38.75 -0.61
C VAL A 248 -8.45 40.26 -0.81
N LYS A 249 -8.12 40.70 -2.03
CA LYS A 249 -7.85 42.11 -2.33
C LYS A 249 -9.11 42.97 -2.54
N SER A 250 -10.29 42.37 -2.63
CA SER A 250 -11.52 43.12 -2.89
C SER A 250 -12.12 43.64 -1.58
N GLU A 251 -12.17 44.97 -1.42
CA GLU A 251 -12.65 45.62 -0.19
C GLU A 251 -14.18 45.63 -0.04
N GLU A 252 -14.97 45.81 -1.11
CA GLU A 252 -16.44 45.84 -1.02
C GLU A 252 -17.06 45.50 -2.39
N GLY A 253 -17.85 44.42 -2.47
CA GLY A 253 -18.63 44.07 -3.68
C GLY A 253 -18.36 42.71 -4.33
N SER A 254 -17.36 41.94 -3.88
CA SER A 254 -16.97 40.67 -4.51
C SER A 254 -17.51 39.41 -3.82
N GLY A 255 -18.78 39.44 -3.41
CA GLY A 255 -19.45 38.29 -2.80
C GLY A 255 -19.40 37.03 -3.69
N LYS A 256 -19.47 37.22 -5.01
CA LYS A 256 -19.36 36.13 -6.00
C LYS A 256 -17.95 35.52 -6.04
N MET A 257 -16.87 36.31 -5.92
CA MET A 257 -15.52 35.73 -5.91
C MET A 257 -15.17 35.09 -4.58
N LYS A 258 -15.62 35.68 -3.45
CA LYS A 258 -15.49 35.04 -2.13
C LYS A 258 -16.24 33.70 -2.10
N LEU A 259 -17.45 33.65 -2.67
CA LEU A 259 -18.19 32.38 -2.82
C LEU A 259 -17.49 31.40 -3.76
N GLY A 260 -17.01 31.87 -4.92
CA GLY A 260 -16.27 31.02 -5.87
C GLY A 260 -14.99 30.44 -5.27
N TRP A 261 -14.25 31.24 -4.50
CA TRP A 261 -13.07 30.77 -3.76
C TRP A 261 -13.46 29.75 -2.69
N PHE A 262 -14.51 30.01 -1.91
CA PHE A 262 -15.00 29.06 -0.90
C PHE A 262 -15.38 27.71 -1.51
N LEU A 263 -16.16 27.73 -2.60
CA LEU A 263 -16.57 26.50 -3.29
C LEU A 263 -15.37 25.78 -3.92
N GLY A 264 -14.41 26.52 -4.48
CA GLY A 264 -13.18 25.95 -4.99
C GLY A 264 -12.32 25.31 -3.90
N ALA A 265 -12.19 25.96 -2.73
CA ALA A 265 -11.46 25.42 -1.60
C ALA A 265 -12.15 24.17 -1.02
N LEU A 266 -13.49 24.15 -1.00
CA LEU A 266 -14.26 22.98 -0.62
C LEU A 266 -14.02 21.81 -1.59
N LEU A 267 -14.04 22.09 -2.90
CA LEU A 267 -13.74 21.07 -3.93
C LEU A 267 -12.32 20.52 -3.77
N VAL A 268 -11.33 21.39 -3.58
CA VAL A 268 -9.93 20.98 -3.34
C VAL A 268 -9.83 20.11 -2.08
N ALA A 269 -10.46 20.50 -0.97
CA ALA A 269 -10.45 19.72 0.27
C ALA A 269 -11.11 18.34 0.09
N MET A 270 -12.24 18.25 -0.63
CA MET A 270 -12.85 16.97 -0.97
C MET A 270 -11.91 16.10 -1.83
N CYS A 271 -11.24 16.69 -2.82
CA CYS A 271 -10.25 15.98 -3.62
C CYS A 271 -9.07 15.49 -2.76
N VAL A 272 -8.58 16.29 -1.79
CA VAL A 272 -7.55 15.88 -0.82
C VAL A 272 -8.01 14.64 -0.05
N SER A 273 -9.25 14.63 0.45
CA SER A 273 -9.79 13.47 1.17
C SER A 273 -9.87 12.22 0.30
N ILE A 274 -10.31 12.34 -0.96
CA ILE A 274 -10.38 11.20 -1.89
C ILE A 274 -8.98 10.66 -2.23
N VAL A 275 -8.03 11.55 -2.56
CA VAL A 275 -6.64 11.16 -2.85
C VAL A 275 -5.99 10.52 -1.63
N GLY A 276 -6.23 11.08 -0.43
CA GLY A 276 -5.72 10.54 0.82
C GLY A 276 -6.30 9.17 1.14
N PHE A 277 -7.60 8.96 0.89
CA PHE A 277 -8.25 7.66 1.04
C PHE A 277 -7.62 6.61 0.11
N GLN A 278 -7.50 6.92 -1.19
CA GLN A 278 -6.84 6.03 -2.15
C GLN A 278 -5.37 5.77 -1.81
N GLY A 279 -4.66 6.78 -1.33
CA GLY A 279 -3.28 6.61 -0.86
C GLY A 279 -3.19 5.64 0.31
N GLY A 280 -4.18 5.64 1.21
CA GLY A 280 -4.30 4.66 2.28
C GLY A 280 -4.58 3.24 1.75
N GLU A 281 -5.49 3.09 0.80
CA GLU A 281 -5.79 1.78 0.19
C GLU A 281 -4.60 1.18 -0.56
N LEU A 282 -3.77 2.02 -1.20
CA LEU A 282 -2.54 1.56 -1.85
C LEU A 282 -1.48 1.04 -0.85
N VAL A 283 -1.54 1.48 0.41
CA VAL A 283 -0.58 1.10 1.46
C VAL A 283 -1.09 -0.04 2.32
N TYR A 284 -2.38 -0.05 2.66
CA TYR A 284 -2.99 -0.98 3.60
C TYR A 284 -3.90 -2.02 2.93
N GLY A 285 -4.10 -1.93 1.62
CA GLY A 285 -4.98 -2.79 0.85
C GLY A 285 -6.42 -2.29 0.75
N GLU A 286 -7.13 -2.77 -0.28
CA GLU A 286 -8.53 -2.41 -0.53
C GLU A 286 -9.43 -2.86 0.62
N GLY A 287 -10.36 -1.98 1.01
CA GLY A 287 -11.31 -2.26 2.08
C GLY A 287 -10.69 -2.43 3.46
N HIS A 288 -9.45 -1.99 3.70
CA HIS A 288 -8.79 -2.11 5.00
C HIS A 288 -9.63 -1.54 6.16
N TYR A 289 -10.29 -0.40 5.95
CA TYR A 289 -11.19 0.18 6.96
C TYR A 289 -12.41 -0.69 7.25
N GLU A 290 -12.97 -1.34 6.24
CA GLU A 290 -14.14 -2.22 6.39
C GLU A 290 -13.75 -3.50 7.11
N LYS A 291 -12.63 -4.12 6.70
CA LYS A 291 -12.06 -5.31 7.35
C LYS A 291 -11.77 -5.05 8.83
N GLU A 292 -11.14 -3.91 9.14
CA GLU A 292 -10.82 -3.53 10.51
C GLU A 292 -12.08 -3.18 11.33
N PHE A 293 -13.06 -2.52 10.71
CA PHE A 293 -14.34 -2.24 11.36
C PHE A 293 -15.09 -3.54 11.70
N ASP A 294 -15.14 -4.49 10.76
CA ASP A 294 -15.78 -5.78 10.96
C ASP A 294 -15.10 -6.55 12.09
N HIS A 295 -13.76 -6.57 12.11
CA HIS A 295 -12.96 -7.20 13.16
C HIS A 295 -13.16 -6.57 14.55
N LEU A 296 -13.31 -5.25 14.64
CA LEU A 296 -13.46 -4.55 15.93
C LEU A 296 -14.89 -4.51 16.45
N PHE A 297 -15.89 -4.49 15.57
CA PHE A 297 -17.27 -4.18 15.93
C PHE A 297 -18.30 -5.24 15.55
N LEU A 298 -18.02 -6.12 14.59
CA LEU A 298 -18.99 -7.11 14.08
C LEU A 298 -18.60 -8.57 14.36
N THR A 299 -17.32 -8.88 14.56
CA THR A 299 -16.93 -10.16 15.15
C THR A 299 -17.28 -10.14 16.64
N ASP A 300 -18.44 -10.69 16.98
CA ASP A 300 -18.70 -11.18 18.33
C ASP A 300 -17.52 -12.07 18.74
N ASN A 301 -17.06 -11.97 20.00
CA ASN A 301 -16.03 -12.82 20.64
C ASN A 301 -16.44 -14.30 20.68
N THR A 302 -16.69 -14.87 19.51
CA THR A 302 -16.69 -16.29 19.26
C THR A 302 -15.21 -16.58 18.98
N PRO A 303 -14.53 -17.42 19.77
CA PRO A 303 -13.19 -17.83 19.41
C PRO A 303 -13.25 -18.31 17.97
N ALA A 304 -12.35 -17.80 17.13
CA ALA A 304 -12.22 -18.19 15.73
C ALA A 304 -12.51 -19.68 15.66
N ALA A 305 -13.55 -20.05 14.91
CA ALA A 305 -13.92 -21.43 14.74
C ALA A 305 -12.64 -22.12 14.26
N THR A 306 -12.04 -22.89 15.18
CA THR A 306 -11.00 -23.81 14.84
C THR A 306 -11.65 -24.76 13.85
N ASP A 307 -11.33 -24.59 12.58
CA ASP A 307 -11.36 -25.69 11.62
C ASP A 307 -10.22 -26.68 11.99
N ALA A 308 -10.16 -27.05 13.27
CA ALA A 308 -9.53 -28.27 13.72
C ALA A 308 -10.45 -29.38 13.23
N LYS A 309 -10.20 -29.85 12.01
CA LYS A 309 -10.47 -31.25 11.69
C LYS A 309 -9.82 -32.07 12.79
N ALA A 310 -10.65 -32.57 13.69
CA ALA A 310 -10.25 -33.55 14.68
C ALA A 310 -9.61 -34.73 13.92
N VAL A 311 -8.28 -34.81 13.98
CA VAL A 311 -7.56 -36.03 13.63
C VAL A 311 -7.79 -36.98 14.79
N GLU A 312 -8.62 -38.00 14.55
CA GLU A 312 -8.69 -39.17 15.43
C GLU A 312 -7.28 -39.75 15.56
N VAL A 313 -6.72 -39.68 16.75
CA VAL A 313 -5.47 -40.35 17.09
C VAL A 313 -5.79 -41.83 17.25
N GLU A 314 -5.43 -42.62 16.24
CA GLU A 314 -5.41 -44.08 16.36
C GLU A 314 -4.20 -44.47 17.23
N GLU A 315 -4.49 -44.93 18.44
CA GLU A 315 -3.51 -45.38 19.43
C GLU A 315 -2.87 -46.70 18.94
N VAL A 316 -1.66 -46.61 18.37
CA VAL A 316 -0.85 -47.79 18.03
C VAL A 316 -0.26 -48.36 19.31
N VAL A 317 -0.87 -49.44 19.80
CA VAL A 317 -0.34 -50.31 20.85
C VAL A 317 0.95 -50.97 20.36
N GLU A 318 2.07 -50.62 20.97
CA GLU A 318 3.32 -51.36 20.86
C GLU A 318 3.12 -52.79 21.39
N THR A 319 3.18 -53.78 20.50
CA THR A 319 3.43 -55.17 20.90
C THR A 319 4.92 -55.44 20.84
N GLU A 320 5.55 -55.53 22.01
CA GLU A 320 6.82 -56.23 22.19
C GLU A 320 6.72 -57.64 21.59
N SER A 321 7.63 -57.99 20.68
CA SER A 321 7.94 -59.38 20.36
C SER A 321 9.34 -59.71 20.86
N SER A 322 9.37 -60.41 21.98
CA SER A 322 10.48 -61.25 22.39
C SER A 322 10.39 -62.57 21.62
N GLU A 323 11.44 -62.92 20.88
CA GLU A 323 12.06 -64.26 20.74
C GLU A 323 13.22 -64.22 19.73
#